data_AF-A0A8E1WH85-F1
#
_entry.id   AF-A0A8E1WH85-F1
#
_cell.length_a   1.000
_cell.length_b   1.000
_cell.length_c   1.000
_cell.angle_alpha   90.00
_cell.angle_beta   90.00
_cell.angle_gamma   90.00
#
_symmetry.space_group_name_H-M   'P 1'
#
loop_
_entity.id
_entity.type
_entity.pdbx_description
1 polymer ?
#
loop_
_entity_poly.entity_id
_entity_poly.type
_entity_poly.pdbx_seq_one_letter_code
_entity_poly.pdbx_strand_id
1 'polypeptide(L)'
;MTLAAAKLNAFPIFLKVEGEAVVIVGSGDEALAKARLLAQSSAEIRIIAEHVEPHLRDWIAANGATRIHAAYDVSLIERAVMVFAATGDEALDRRISRDARELGIPVNAVDRPELCDFFTPALVNRAPVAVAIGTEGAGPVLAQMIRARVDRMLSPQLGALATLAASFRDAVERVLPRGNVRRGFWREFFEGAPARALDNGQLGEAHDAATELLLQKGSIKGHVALVGAGPGAEDLLTLRAHRLLMEADVIVHDALVPEAVISMGRRDAERLPVGKRKGCHSKTQSEINDLLVELAQAGKRVVRLKSGDPLVFGRAGEEMQAMRDAGVSYEVVPGVTSAFAAAADFELPLTLRGVTSSMVFTTGHDLKGGSLPDWAKLAISGATVAVYMGRSVAADVAGRLIDAGLSPDTAVAVVENASLKNRRRFHGTLADLPSLEARSDLDGPVMTIIGDAVAGANFELSEPLAAHRHEQAARAALEGSRA
;
A
#
# COMPACT_ATOMS: atom_id res chain seq x y z
N MET A 1 1.89 15.78 -18.70
CA MET A 1 1.21 16.33 -17.50
C MET A 1 1.40 15.34 -16.37
N THR A 2 2.27 15.66 -15.41
CA THR A 2 2.35 14.95 -14.14
C THR A 2 1.00 15.13 -13.45
N LEU A 3 0.22 14.05 -13.33
CA LEU A 3 -0.97 14.04 -12.48
C LEU A 3 -0.49 14.37 -11.06
N ALA A 4 -0.65 15.63 -10.65
CA ALA A 4 -0.54 15.98 -9.25
C ALA A 4 -1.48 15.04 -8.49
N ALA A 5 -0.98 14.42 -7.41
CA ALA A 5 -1.81 13.55 -6.58
C ALA A 5 -3.10 14.30 -6.23
N ALA A 6 -4.23 13.79 -6.74
CA ALA A 6 -5.53 14.36 -6.47
C ALA A 6 -5.74 14.35 -4.95
N LYS A 7 -5.99 15.53 -4.37
CA LYS A 7 -6.27 15.70 -2.94
C LYS A 7 -7.77 15.84 -2.76
N LEU A 8 -8.28 15.27 -1.67
CA LEU A 8 -9.65 15.49 -1.26
C LEU A 8 -9.82 16.93 -0.76
N ASN A 9 -10.94 17.56 -1.14
CA ASN A 9 -11.38 18.87 -0.69
C ASN A 9 -12.15 18.80 0.65
N ALA A 10 -12.58 17.60 1.06
CA ALA A 10 -13.24 17.36 2.34
C ALA A 10 -12.48 16.30 3.17
N PHE A 11 -12.42 16.52 4.49
CA PHE A 11 -11.83 15.56 5.42
C PHE A 11 -12.94 14.73 6.08
N PRO A 12 -12.97 13.39 5.91
CA PRO A 12 -14.03 12.56 6.44
C PRO A 12 -13.90 12.38 7.96
N ILE A 13 -14.92 12.81 8.70
CA ILE A 13 -15.03 12.67 10.15
C ILE A 13 -16.40 12.15 10.55
N PHE A 14 -16.48 11.48 11.71
CA PHE A 14 -17.74 11.20 12.39
C PHE A 14 -17.93 12.21 13.51
N LEU A 15 -19.02 12.98 13.47
CA LEU A 15 -19.37 13.91 14.53
C LEU A 15 -20.19 13.20 15.61
N LYS A 16 -19.85 13.42 16.88
CA LYS A 16 -20.64 12.90 18.01
C LYS A 16 -21.91 13.75 18.16
N VAL A 17 -23.07 13.11 18.05
CA VAL A 17 -24.39 13.77 18.11
C VAL A 17 -25.31 13.16 19.16
N GLU A 18 -24.81 12.22 19.97
CA GLU A 18 -25.60 11.54 20.99
C GLU A 18 -26.13 12.54 22.04
N GLY A 19 -27.46 12.70 22.11
CA GLY A 19 -28.12 13.64 23.01
C GLY A 19 -27.97 15.11 22.61
N GLU A 20 -27.33 15.41 21.48
CA GLU A 20 -27.14 16.77 20.98
C GLU A 20 -28.23 17.16 20.00
N ALA A 21 -28.54 18.45 19.96
CA ALA A 21 -29.55 19.00 19.07
C ALA A 21 -29.04 19.15 17.64
N VAL A 22 -29.72 18.51 16.68
CA VAL A 22 -29.53 18.77 15.24
C VAL A 22 -30.76 19.47 14.70
N VAL A 23 -30.57 20.64 14.10
CA VAL A 23 -31.67 21.47 13.63
C VAL A 23 -31.81 21.35 12.11
N ILE A 24 -33.05 21.18 11.65
CA ILE A 24 -33.45 21.20 10.25
C ILE A 24 -34.43 22.36 10.07
N VAL A 25 -34.14 23.28 9.17
CA VAL A 25 -35.05 24.37 8.79
C VAL A 25 -35.68 24.02 7.45
N GLY A 26 -36.99 23.82 7.42
CA GLY A 26 -37.69 23.42 6.19
C GLY A 26 -38.96 22.62 6.44
N SER A 27 -39.87 22.67 5.47
CA SER A 27 -41.25 22.16 5.60
C SER A 27 -41.59 20.94 4.75
N GLY A 28 -40.76 20.60 3.77
CA GLY A 28 -41.10 19.65 2.71
C GLY A 28 -40.14 18.46 2.57
N ASP A 29 -40.09 17.92 1.35
CA ASP A 29 -39.36 16.68 1.04
C ASP A 29 -37.83 16.77 1.30
N GLU A 30 -37.20 17.93 1.09
CA GLU A 30 -35.78 18.13 1.40
C GLU A 30 -35.50 17.94 2.90
N ALA A 31 -36.33 18.56 3.75
CA ALA A 31 -36.23 18.43 5.20
C ALA A 31 -36.51 16.98 5.63
N LEU A 32 -37.49 16.31 5.01
CA LEU A 32 -37.77 14.89 5.26
C LEU A 32 -36.60 13.99 4.89
N ALA A 33 -35.91 14.24 3.77
CA ALA A 33 -34.73 13.48 3.37
C ALA A 33 -33.60 13.60 4.40
N LYS A 34 -33.35 14.80 4.94
CA LYS A 34 -32.37 15.01 6.02
C LYS A 34 -32.80 14.41 7.34
N ALA A 35 -34.09 14.50 7.68
CA ALA A 35 -34.64 13.90 8.89
C ALA A 35 -34.47 12.37 8.90
N ARG A 36 -34.75 11.70 7.78
CA ARG A 36 -34.55 10.25 7.61
C ARG A 36 -33.08 9.82 7.71
N LEU A 37 -32.16 10.65 7.23
CA LEU A 37 -30.73 10.40 7.39
C LEU A 37 -30.32 10.49 8.87
N LEU A 38 -30.74 11.55 9.54
CA LEU A 38 -30.38 11.83 10.93
C LEU A 38 -31.01 10.86 11.93
N ALA A 39 -32.19 10.31 11.64
CA ALA A 39 -32.82 9.29 12.48
C ALA A 39 -32.06 7.96 12.55
N GLN A 40 -31.02 7.80 11.72
CA GLN A 40 -30.07 6.69 11.85
C GLN A 40 -29.03 6.92 12.96
N SER A 41 -29.11 8.04 13.68
CA SER A 41 -28.27 8.43 14.81
C SER A 41 -29.10 8.68 16.08
N SER A 42 -28.43 8.92 17.21
CA SER A 42 -29.04 9.26 18.50
C SER A 42 -29.18 10.78 18.75
N ALA A 43 -29.22 11.58 17.67
CA ALA A 43 -29.42 13.02 17.75
C ALA A 43 -30.84 13.41 18.15
N GLU A 44 -30.96 14.51 18.90
CA GLU A 44 -32.25 15.18 19.10
C GLU A 44 -32.61 16.02 17.86
N ILE A 45 -33.49 15.49 17.01
CA ILE A 45 -33.88 16.16 15.78
C ILE A 45 -34.91 17.25 16.09
N ARG A 46 -34.58 18.50 15.73
CA ARG A 46 -35.46 19.67 15.86
C ARG A 46 -35.77 20.22 14.47
N ILE A 47 -37.05 20.34 14.12
CA ILE A 47 -37.49 20.79 12.80
C ILE A 47 -38.23 22.12 12.93
N ILE A 48 -37.67 23.18 12.35
CA ILE A 48 -38.24 24.53 12.36
C ILE A 48 -39.06 24.72 11.08
N ALA A 49 -40.38 24.82 11.24
CA ALA A 49 -41.30 25.12 10.15
C ALA A 49 -42.68 25.55 10.68
N GLU A 50 -43.19 26.69 10.16
CA GLU A 50 -44.57 27.15 10.43
C GLU A 50 -45.59 26.16 9.89
N HIS A 51 -45.39 25.67 8.67
CA HIS A 51 -46.24 24.68 8.02
C HIS A 51 -45.36 23.49 7.65
N VAL A 52 -45.87 22.26 7.82
CA VAL A 52 -45.17 21.04 7.39
C VAL A 52 -46.04 20.28 6.44
N GLU A 53 -45.45 19.76 5.38
CA GLU A 53 -46.14 18.90 4.43
C GLU A 53 -46.57 17.58 5.10
N PRO A 54 -47.63 16.91 4.58
CA PRO A 54 -48.18 15.71 5.21
C PRO A 54 -47.14 14.62 5.49
N HIS A 55 -46.25 14.34 4.54
CA HIS A 55 -45.23 13.29 4.70
C HIS A 55 -44.23 13.58 5.83
N LEU A 56 -43.80 14.85 5.97
CA LEU A 56 -42.89 15.26 7.03
C LEU A 56 -43.59 15.22 8.40
N ARG A 57 -44.84 15.69 8.47
CA ARG A 57 -45.65 15.64 9.69
C ARG A 57 -45.82 14.21 10.20
N ASP A 58 -46.19 13.29 9.32
CA ASP A 58 -46.44 11.89 9.68
C ASP A 58 -45.14 11.22 10.15
N TRP A 59 -44.00 11.56 9.51
CA TRP A 59 -42.70 11.08 9.92
C TRP A 59 -42.28 11.63 11.30
N ILE A 60 -42.48 12.91 11.57
CA ILE A 60 -42.19 13.54 12.88
C ILE A 60 -42.94 12.79 14.00
N ALA A 61 -44.24 12.55 13.80
CA ALA A 61 -45.07 11.85 14.77
C ALA A 61 -44.60 10.41 15.04
N ALA A 62 -44.10 9.72 14.00
CA ALA A 62 -43.64 8.33 14.11
C ALA A 62 -42.23 8.19 14.72
N ASN A 63 -41.37 9.22 14.62
CA ASN A 63 -39.94 9.11 14.98
C ASN A 63 -39.53 9.99 16.18
N GLY A 64 -40.47 10.69 16.81
CA GLY A 64 -40.21 11.45 18.03
C GLY A 64 -39.37 12.72 17.84
N ALA A 65 -39.31 13.27 16.63
CA ALA A 65 -38.65 14.55 16.37
C ALA A 65 -39.43 15.72 16.96
N THR A 66 -38.75 16.77 17.41
CA THR A 66 -39.40 17.98 17.94
C THR A 66 -39.69 18.95 16.81
N ARG A 67 -40.97 19.27 16.57
CA ARG A 67 -41.35 20.36 15.67
C ARG A 67 -41.40 21.68 16.42
N ILE A 68 -40.71 22.70 15.90
CA ILE A 68 -40.80 24.09 16.32
C ILE A 68 -41.69 24.82 15.32
N HIS A 69 -42.91 25.13 15.75
CA HIS A 69 -43.92 25.82 14.93
C HIS A 69 -43.66 27.34 14.91
N ALA A 70 -42.66 27.77 14.15
CA ALA A 70 -42.29 29.19 14.01
C ALA A 70 -41.60 29.44 12.66
N ALA A 71 -41.61 30.70 12.22
CA ALA A 71 -40.70 31.18 11.18
C ALA A 71 -39.25 31.06 11.66
N TYR A 72 -38.32 30.97 10.70
CA TYR A 72 -36.90 30.93 11.03
C TYR A 72 -36.43 32.22 11.73
N ASP A 73 -35.86 32.03 12.92
CA ASP A 73 -35.12 33.02 13.67
C ASP A 73 -33.79 32.42 14.14
N VAL A 74 -32.74 33.25 14.21
CA VAL A 74 -31.39 32.81 14.57
C VAL A 74 -31.33 32.19 15.97
N SER A 75 -32.15 32.65 16.90
CA SER A 75 -32.21 32.10 18.26
C SER A 75 -32.64 30.62 18.30
N LEU A 76 -33.34 30.15 17.27
CA LEU A 76 -33.85 28.77 17.20
C LEU A 76 -32.78 27.75 16.82
N ILE A 77 -31.65 28.20 16.27
CA ILE A 77 -30.49 27.34 15.96
C ILE A 77 -29.38 27.45 16.99
N GLU A 78 -29.53 28.30 18.01
CA GLU A 78 -28.54 28.40 19.08
C GLU A 78 -28.35 27.05 19.77
N ARG A 79 -27.09 26.72 20.08
CA ARG A 79 -26.66 25.45 20.70
C ARG A 79 -26.93 24.19 19.86
N ALA A 80 -27.30 24.32 18.60
CA ALA A 80 -27.31 23.19 17.69
C ALA A 80 -25.87 22.74 17.40
N VAL A 81 -25.64 21.43 17.33
CA VAL A 81 -24.33 20.87 16.96
C VAL A 81 -24.10 20.95 15.44
N MET A 82 -25.19 20.98 14.65
CA MET A 82 -25.19 21.27 13.22
C MET A 82 -26.58 21.70 12.75
N VAL A 83 -26.62 22.37 11.59
CA VAL A 83 -27.85 22.88 10.96
C VAL A 83 -27.97 22.37 9.53
N PHE A 84 -29.20 22.01 9.14
CA PHE A 84 -29.60 21.77 7.76
C PHE A 84 -30.55 22.87 7.27
N ALA A 85 -30.16 23.58 6.22
CA ALA A 85 -31.01 24.53 5.51
C ALA A 85 -31.66 23.79 4.33
N ALA A 86 -32.94 23.44 4.48
CA ALA A 86 -33.70 22.57 3.58
C ALA A 86 -35.06 23.21 3.24
N THR A 87 -35.04 24.53 3.01
CA THR A 87 -36.26 25.32 2.84
C THR A 87 -36.75 25.37 1.40
N GLY A 88 -35.90 25.02 0.42
CA GLY A 88 -36.15 25.22 -1.01
C GLY A 88 -36.05 26.69 -1.46
N ASP A 89 -35.98 27.65 -0.54
CA ASP A 89 -35.82 29.09 -0.82
C ASP A 89 -34.34 29.49 -0.68
N GLU A 90 -33.73 29.93 -1.79
CA GLU A 90 -32.32 30.29 -1.83
C GLU A 90 -31.98 31.48 -0.91
N ALA A 91 -32.87 32.48 -0.81
CA ALA A 91 -32.62 33.64 0.03
C ALA A 91 -32.63 33.25 1.51
N LEU A 92 -33.56 32.38 1.90
CA LEU A 92 -33.66 31.87 3.26
C LEU A 92 -32.52 30.92 3.59
N ASP A 93 -32.16 29.98 2.71
CA ASP A 93 -31.06 29.04 2.94
C ASP A 93 -29.70 29.75 3.03
N ARG A 94 -29.50 30.83 2.25
CA ARG A 94 -28.32 31.71 2.38
C ARG A 94 -28.31 32.46 3.71
N ARG A 95 -29.47 32.93 4.19
CA ARG A 95 -29.58 33.55 5.52
C ARG A 95 -29.23 32.55 6.62
N ILE A 96 -29.82 31.35 6.60
CA ILE A 96 -29.55 30.29 7.59
C ILE A 96 -28.07 29.92 7.59
N SER A 97 -27.45 29.77 6.41
CA SER A 97 -26.02 29.45 6.29
C SER A 97 -25.13 30.52 6.90
N ARG A 98 -25.40 31.80 6.64
CA ARG A 98 -24.66 32.91 7.24
C ARG A 98 -24.83 32.93 8.77
N ASP A 99 -26.08 32.88 9.24
CA ASP A 99 -26.40 32.99 10.67
C ASP A 99 -25.77 31.81 11.47
N ALA A 100 -25.77 30.59 10.91
CA ALA A 100 -25.11 29.43 11.51
C ALA A 100 -23.57 29.60 11.58
N ARG A 101 -22.94 30.11 10.51
CA ARG A 101 -21.50 30.39 10.47
C ARG A 101 -21.07 31.45 11.47
N GLU A 102 -21.88 32.50 11.65
CA GLU A 102 -21.63 33.54 12.67
C GLU A 102 -21.66 32.96 14.09
N LEU A 103 -22.48 31.93 14.34
CA LEU A 103 -22.53 31.20 15.61
C LEU A 103 -21.48 30.07 15.73
N GLY A 104 -20.67 29.83 14.70
CA GLY A 104 -19.70 28.74 14.67
C GLY A 104 -20.32 27.35 14.54
N ILE A 105 -21.55 27.26 14.05
CA ILE A 105 -22.29 26.00 13.87
C ILE A 105 -22.13 25.52 12.43
N PRO A 106 -21.63 24.29 12.19
CA PRO A 106 -21.54 23.75 10.83
C PRO A 106 -22.91 23.67 10.15
N VAL A 107 -22.99 24.13 8.90
CA VAL A 107 -24.23 24.15 8.13
C VAL A 107 -24.14 23.34 6.82
N ASN A 108 -25.22 22.67 6.47
CA ASN A 108 -25.43 22.06 5.15
C ASN A 108 -26.71 22.61 4.52
N ALA A 109 -26.58 23.28 3.38
CA ALA A 109 -27.71 23.73 2.58
C ALA A 109 -28.01 22.71 1.47
N VAL A 110 -29.26 22.25 1.41
CA VAL A 110 -29.68 21.26 0.40
C VAL A 110 -29.56 21.86 -0.99
N ASP A 111 -29.02 21.05 -1.91
CA ASP A 111 -28.76 21.39 -3.32
C ASP A 111 -27.93 22.65 -3.58
N ARG A 112 -27.23 23.17 -2.55
CA ARG A 112 -26.39 24.38 -2.60
C ARG A 112 -25.00 24.14 -1.98
N PRO A 113 -24.10 23.41 -2.66
CA PRO A 113 -22.78 23.04 -2.14
C PRO A 113 -21.94 24.24 -1.69
N GLU A 114 -22.06 25.40 -2.34
CA GLU A 114 -21.34 26.63 -2.03
C GLU A 114 -21.74 27.26 -0.68
N LEU A 115 -22.92 26.90 -0.16
CA LEU A 115 -23.41 27.35 1.14
C LEU A 115 -23.14 26.32 2.27
N CYS A 116 -22.50 25.20 1.96
CA CYS A 116 -22.21 24.13 2.90
C CYS A 116 -20.82 24.25 3.52
N ASP A 117 -20.70 23.90 4.80
CA ASP A 117 -19.42 23.67 5.48
C ASP A 117 -19.06 22.16 5.53
N PHE A 118 -20.07 21.31 5.36
CA PHE A 118 -19.92 19.86 5.32
C PHE A 118 -20.87 19.21 4.31
N PHE A 119 -20.53 17.99 3.91
CA PHE A 119 -21.34 17.17 3.01
C PHE A 119 -21.98 15.99 3.75
N THR A 120 -23.20 15.62 3.36
CA THR A 120 -23.84 14.39 3.84
C THR A 120 -23.43 13.20 2.97
N PRO A 121 -22.68 12.23 3.51
CA PRO A 121 -22.27 11.06 2.74
C PRO A 121 -23.43 10.08 2.54
N ALA A 122 -23.28 9.17 1.58
CA ALA A 122 -24.09 7.96 1.56
C ALA A 122 -23.66 7.05 2.73
N LEU A 123 -24.62 6.60 3.54
CA LEU A 123 -24.35 5.87 4.78
C LEU A 123 -24.77 4.40 4.68
N VAL A 124 -23.89 3.51 5.14
CA VAL A 124 -24.25 2.12 5.51
C VAL A 124 -24.17 2.02 7.02
N ASN A 125 -25.32 1.76 7.66
CA ASN A 125 -25.43 1.68 9.11
C ASN A 125 -25.51 0.22 9.59
N ARG A 126 -24.62 -0.13 10.52
CA ARG A 126 -24.56 -1.39 11.29
C ARG A 126 -24.20 -1.05 12.74
N ALA A 127 -24.85 -0.04 13.32
CA ALA A 127 -24.49 0.57 14.60
C ALA A 127 -24.05 -0.47 15.66
N PRO A 128 -22.90 -0.25 16.34
CA PRO A 128 -22.09 0.97 16.33
C PRO A 128 -21.12 1.09 15.14
N VAL A 129 -21.13 0.17 14.17
CA VAL A 129 -20.31 0.25 12.96
C VAL A 129 -21.04 1.05 11.88
N ALA A 130 -20.32 1.96 11.21
CA ALA A 130 -20.87 2.71 10.08
C ALA A 130 -19.82 2.91 8.99
N VAL A 131 -20.27 2.99 7.74
CA VAL A 131 -19.44 3.37 6.58
C VAL A 131 -20.04 4.59 5.92
N ALA A 132 -19.24 5.67 5.82
CA ALA A 132 -19.58 6.90 5.12
C ALA A 132 -18.88 6.94 3.76
N ILE A 133 -19.64 7.18 2.71
CA ILE A 133 -19.16 7.24 1.32
C ILE A 133 -19.35 8.66 0.81
N GLY A 134 -18.24 9.37 0.61
CA GLY A 134 -18.19 10.69 0.00
C GLY A 134 -17.80 10.60 -1.46
N THR A 135 -18.49 11.35 -2.31
CA THR A 135 -18.13 11.56 -3.73
C THR A 135 -18.07 13.07 -3.96
N GLU A 136 -16.92 13.62 -4.31
CA GLU A 136 -16.70 15.07 -4.52
C GLU A 136 -17.43 15.61 -5.76
N GLY A 137 -18.75 15.51 -5.79
CA GLY A 137 -19.56 15.90 -6.94
C GLY A 137 -19.59 14.89 -8.08
N ALA A 138 -18.98 13.70 -7.97
CA ALA A 138 -18.99 12.64 -8.99
C ALA A 138 -20.37 11.98 -9.24
N GLY A 139 -21.45 12.61 -8.77
CA GLY A 139 -22.84 12.21 -8.97
C GLY A 139 -23.41 11.34 -7.84
N PRO A 140 -24.64 11.60 -7.37
CA PRO A 140 -25.31 10.81 -6.33
C PRO A 140 -25.42 9.31 -6.67
N VAL A 141 -25.52 8.97 -7.96
CA VAL A 141 -25.68 7.60 -8.45
C VAL A 141 -24.45 6.75 -8.11
N LEU A 142 -23.24 7.28 -8.28
CA LEU A 142 -22.00 6.55 -7.96
C LEU A 142 -21.93 6.25 -6.45
N ALA A 143 -22.25 7.24 -5.60
CA ALA A 143 -22.31 7.06 -4.16
C ALA A 143 -23.32 5.95 -3.77
N GLN A 144 -24.48 5.92 -4.43
CA GLN A 144 -25.50 4.87 -4.21
C GLN A 144 -25.01 3.48 -4.66
N MET A 145 -24.34 3.37 -5.81
CA MET A 145 -23.77 2.10 -6.30
C MET A 145 -22.72 1.55 -5.34
N ILE A 146 -21.83 2.41 -4.84
CA ILE A 146 -20.82 2.03 -3.85
C ILE A 146 -21.51 1.61 -2.56
N ARG A 147 -22.48 2.40 -2.07
CA ARG A 147 -23.26 2.09 -0.86
C ARG A 147 -23.92 0.72 -0.96
N ALA A 148 -24.56 0.39 -2.08
CA ALA A 148 -25.21 -0.90 -2.28
C ALA A 148 -24.22 -2.07 -2.36
N ARG A 149 -22.98 -1.85 -2.82
CA ARG A 149 -21.94 -2.88 -2.80
C ARG A 149 -21.40 -3.10 -1.38
N VAL A 150 -21.15 -2.03 -0.65
CA VAL A 150 -20.68 -2.08 0.74
C VAL A 150 -21.75 -2.72 1.64
N ASP A 151 -23.01 -2.32 1.50
CA ASP A 151 -24.12 -2.85 2.29
C ASP A 151 -24.27 -4.37 2.15
N ARG A 152 -24.06 -4.91 0.94
CA ARG A 152 -24.05 -6.37 0.68
C ARG A 152 -22.84 -7.11 1.24
N MET A 153 -21.72 -6.42 1.40
CA MET A 153 -20.48 -7.01 1.91
C MET A 153 -20.51 -7.17 3.43
N LEU A 154 -21.26 -6.31 4.13
CA LEU A 154 -21.28 -6.27 5.59
C LEU A 154 -22.44 -7.08 6.18
N SER A 155 -22.13 -8.02 7.08
CA SER A 155 -23.14 -8.79 7.82
C SER A 155 -24.15 -7.85 8.50
N PRO A 156 -25.46 -8.15 8.46
CA PRO A 156 -26.46 -7.44 9.27
C PRO A 156 -26.15 -7.47 10.78
N GLN A 157 -25.48 -8.51 11.26
CA GLN A 157 -25.16 -8.73 12.67
C GLN A 157 -23.87 -8.04 13.14
N LEU A 158 -23.18 -7.32 12.25
CA LEU A 158 -21.91 -6.66 12.55
C LEU A 158 -22.00 -5.68 13.75
N GLY A 159 -23.17 -5.04 13.93
CA GLY A 159 -23.42 -4.18 15.08
C GLY A 159 -23.46 -4.93 16.42
N ALA A 160 -24.12 -6.09 16.44
CA ALA A 160 -24.15 -6.97 17.61
C ALA A 160 -22.75 -7.51 17.93
N LEU A 161 -21.98 -7.90 16.90
CA LEU A 161 -20.59 -8.33 17.05
C LEU A 161 -19.68 -7.24 17.59
N ALA A 162 -19.82 -6.00 17.12
CA ALA A 162 -19.06 -4.86 17.64
C ALA A 162 -19.45 -4.53 19.08
N THR A 163 -20.72 -4.67 19.44
CA THR A 163 -21.20 -4.48 20.82
C THR A 163 -20.64 -5.55 21.76
N LEU A 164 -20.65 -6.82 21.33
CA LEU A 164 -20.01 -7.91 22.05
C LEU A 164 -18.49 -7.67 22.18
N ALA A 165 -17.82 -7.22 21.13
CA ALA A 165 -16.41 -6.87 21.21
C ALA A 165 -16.14 -5.77 22.23
N ALA A 166 -17.01 -4.75 22.32
CA ALA A 166 -16.88 -3.69 23.29
C ALA A 166 -16.96 -4.21 24.74
N SER A 167 -17.85 -5.18 25.03
CA SER A 167 -17.96 -5.76 26.38
C SER A 167 -16.73 -6.60 26.77
N PHE A 168 -16.01 -7.16 25.80
CA PHE A 168 -14.77 -7.91 26.05
C PHE A 168 -13.51 -7.04 26.11
N ARG A 169 -13.57 -5.76 25.71
CA ARG A 169 -12.39 -4.88 25.59
C ARG A 169 -11.58 -4.81 26.88
N ASP A 170 -12.23 -4.48 28.00
CA ASP A 170 -11.53 -4.31 29.28
C ASP A 170 -10.93 -5.62 29.80
N ALA A 171 -11.62 -6.74 29.58
CA ALA A 171 -11.14 -8.07 29.97
C ALA A 171 -9.91 -8.46 29.14
N VAL A 172 -9.97 -8.27 27.82
CA VAL A 172 -8.85 -8.50 26.89
C VAL A 172 -7.65 -7.63 27.26
N GLU A 173 -7.88 -6.35 27.59
CA GLU A 173 -6.82 -5.45 27.99
C GLU A 173 -6.14 -5.81 29.32
N ARG A 174 -6.87 -6.48 30.21
CA ARG A 174 -6.35 -6.94 31.50
C ARG A 174 -5.63 -8.28 31.42
N VAL A 175 -6.15 -9.20 30.60
CA VAL A 175 -5.70 -10.60 30.54
C VAL A 175 -4.60 -10.79 29.50
N LEU A 176 -4.72 -10.17 28.32
CA LEU A 176 -3.81 -10.41 27.21
C LEU A 176 -2.70 -9.35 27.14
N PRO A 177 -1.44 -9.72 26.88
CA PRO A 177 -0.36 -8.76 26.61
C PRO A 177 -0.68 -7.85 25.43
N ARG A 178 -0.23 -6.58 25.48
CA ARG A 178 -0.35 -5.64 24.34
C ARG A 178 0.35 -6.19 23.09
N GLY A 179 -0.07 -5.71 21.92
CA GLY A 179 0.50 -6.13 20.64
C GLY A 179 -0.25 -7.30 20.02
N ASN A 180 0.47 -8.33 19.61
CA ASN A 180 -0.05 -9.33 18.67
C ASN A 180 -1.04 -10.28 19.28
N VAL A 181 -0.84 -10.65 20.54
CA VAL A 181 -1.76 -11.54 21.26
C VAL A 181 -3.17 -10.95 21.27
N ARG A 182 -3.32 -9.66 21.63
CA ARG A 182 -4.60 -8.94 21.53
C ARG A 182 -5.14 -8.86 20.10
N ARG A 183 -4.28 -8.58 19.11
CA ARG A 183 -4.73 -8.46 17.71
C ARG A 183 -5.17 -9.79 17.12
N GLY A 184 -4.47 -10.87 17.41
CA GLY A 184 -4.85 -12.22 17.00
C GLY A 184 -6.14 -12.66 17.66
N PHE A 185 -6.33 -12.36 18.95
CA PHE A 185 -7.61 -12.53 19.63
C PHE A 185 -8.73 -11.79 18.89
N TRP A 186 -8.56 -10.50 18.60
CA TRP A 186 -9.60 -9.73 17.91
C TRP A 186 -9.89 -10.23 16.50
N ARG A 187 -8.87 -10.63 15.75
CA ARG A 187 -9.07 -11.23 14.42
C ARG A 187 -9.89 -12.53 14.52
N GLU A 188 -9.50 -13.45 15.40
CA GLU A 188 -10.25 -14.70 15.61
C GLU A 188 -11.65 -14.43 16.18
N PHE A 189 -11.81 -13.39 16.98
CA PHE A 189 -13.12 -12.94 17.46
C PHE A 189 -14.02 -12.48 16.29
N PHE A 190 -13.49 -11.68 15.37
CA PHE A 190 -14.26 -11.10 14.25
C PHE A 190 -14.41 -12.03 13.03
N GLU A 191 -13.56 -13.05 12.87
CA GLU A 191 -13.57 -13.98 11.73
C GLU A 191 -13.92 -15.43 12.11
N GLY A 192 -13.80 -15.78 13.39
CA GLY A 192 -13.83 -17.15 13.88
C GLY A 192 -15.16 -17.56 14.50
N ALA A 193 -15.10 -18.33 15.61
CA ALA A 193 -16.28 -18.89 16.26
C ALA A 193 -17.28 -17.83 16.79
N PRO A 194 -16.85 -16.73 17.46
CA PRO A 194 -17.81 -15.74 17.98
C PRO A 194 -18.61 -15.06 16.87
N ALA A 195 -17.95 -14.66 15.77
CA ALA A 195 -18.60 -14.06 14.61
C ALA A 195 -19.62 -15.00 13.95
N ARG A 196 -19.25 -16.27 13.73
CA ARG A 196 -20.15 -17.27 13.12
C ARG A 196 -21.39 -17.54 13.96
N ALA A 197 -21.25 -17.65 15.28
CA ALA A 197 -22.38 -17.84 16.19
C ALA A 197 -23.35 -16.64 16.15
N LEU A 198 -22.80 -15.43 16.08
CA LEU A 198 -23.59 -14.20 15.97
C LEU A 198 -24.31 -14.07 14.62
N ASP A 199 -23.67 -14.44 13.51
CA ASP A 199 -24.31 -14.46 12.19
C ASP A 199 -25.51 -15.42 12.16
N ASN A 200 -25.48 -16.49 12.95
CA ASN A 200 -26.60 -17.42 13.16
C ASN A 200 -27.64 -16.93 14.19
N GLY A 201 -27.45 -15.75 14.80
CA GLY A 201 -28.34 -15.21 15.82
C GLY A 201 -28.19 -15.83 17.21
N GLN A 202 -27.13 -16.60 17.47
CA GLN A 202 -26.89 -17.32 18.72
C GLN A 202 -26.01 -16.49 19.67
N LEU A 203 -26.60 -15.49 20.33
CA LEU A 203 -25.88 -14.55 21.21
C LEU A 203 -25.14 -15.23 22.37
N GLY A 204 -25.75 -16.23 23.01
CA GLY A 204 -25.13 -16.98 24.12
C GLY A 204 -23.88 -17.73 23.67
N GLU A 205 -23.99 -18.49 22.57
CA GLU A 205 -22.87 -19.24 22.00
C GLU A 205 -21.73 -18.31 21.55
N ALA A 206 -22.04 -17.14 21.00
CA ALA A 206 -21.02 -16.15 20.63
C ALA A 206 -20.24 -15.63 21.85
N HIS A 207 -20.94 -15.37 22.96
CA HIS A 207 -20.32 -14.96 24.22
C HIS A 207 -19.45 -16.08 24.81
N ASP A 208 -19.93 -17.32 24.81
CA ASP A 208 -19.20 -18.48 25.31
C ASP A 208 -17.94 -18.73 24.47
N ALA A 209 -18.05 -18.70 23.14
CA ALA A 209 -16.91 -18.83 22.23
C ALA A 209 -15.88 -17.71 22.43
N ALA A 210 -16.32 -16.47 22.65
CA ALA A 210 -15.42 -15.35 22.94
C ALA A 210 -14.70 -15.51 24.29
N THR A 211 -15.41 -16.05 25.28
CA THR A 211 -14.85 -16.35 26.61
C THR A 211 -13.81 -17.47 26.50
N GLU A 212 -14.13 -18.55 25.80
CA GLU A 212 -13.19 -19.65 25.56
C GLU A 212 -11.94 -19.16 24.82
N LEU A 213 -12.12 -18.33 23.79
CA LEU A 213 -11.03 -17.71 23.04
C LEU A 213 -10.12 -16.85 23.93
N LEU A 214 -10.68 -16.15 24.92
CA LEU A 214 -9.91 -15.34 25.87
C LEU A 214 -9.13 -16.21 26.88
N LEU A 215 -9.73 -17.34 27.29
CA LEU A 215 -9.14 -18.29 28.24
C LEU A 215 -8.05 -19.17 27.59
N GLN A 216 -8.20 -19.47 26.30
CA GLN A 216 -7.12 -20.04 25.52
C GLN A 216 -5.99 -19.02 25.44
N LYS A 217 -4.97 -19.17 26.31
CA LYS A 217 -3.71 -18.43 26.22
C LYS A 217 -3.01 -18.83 24.93
N GLY A 218 -3.48 -18.30 23.81
CA GLY A 218 -2.85 -18.47 22.52
C GLY A 218 -1.47 -17.84 22.60
N SER A 219 -0.42 -18.65 22.77
CA SER A 219 0.91 -18.20 22.39
C SER A 219 0.86 -18.06 20.87
N ILE A 220 0.62 -16.84 20.38
CA ILE A 220 0.80 -16.57 18.95
C ILE A 220 2.30 -16.69 18.71
N LYS A 221 2.70 -17.84 18.18
CA LYS A 221 4.07 -18.03 17.71
C LYS A 221 4.27 -17.02 16.58
N GLY A 222 5.32 -16.21 16.68
CA GLY A 222 5.65 -15.28 15.62
C GLY A 222 5.99 -16.04 14.34
N HIS A 223 5.92 -15.30 13.25
CA HIS A 223 6.07 -15.85 11.91
C HIS A 223 6.87 -14.86 11.07
N VAL A 224 7.79 -15.36 10.27
CA VAL A 224 8.57 -14.52 9.35
C VAL A 224 8.19 -14.83 7.92
N ALA A 225 7.76 -13.82 7.18
CA ALA A 225 7.59 -13.90 5.74
C ALA A 225 8.81 -13.28 5.04
N LEU A 226 9.55 -14.08 4.28
CA LEU A 226 10.60 -13.62 3.36
C LEU A 226 9.93 -13.19 2.06
N VAL A 227 9.80 -11.89 1.83
CA VAL A 227 8.95 -11.34 0.77
C VAL A 227 9.79 -10.63 -0.28
N GLY A 228 9.61 -11.02 -1.54
CA GLY A 228 10.14 -10.30 -2.70
C GLY A 228 9.36 -9.02 -2.96
N ALA A 229 10.04 -7.88 -2.90
CA ALA A 229 9.48 -6.57 -3.19
C ALA A 229 9.37 -6.30 -4.71
N GLY A 230 9.97 -7.15 -5.53
CA GLY A 230 10.17 -6.84 -6.93
C GLY A 230 11.35 -5.87 -7.16
N PRO A 231 11.62 -5.49 -8.41
CA PRO A 231 12.83 -4.75 -8.77
C PRO A 231 12.75 -3.25 -8.49
N GLY A 232 11.57 -2.74 -8.18
CA GLY A 232 11.36 -1.37 -7.74
C GLY A 232 9.93 -0.87 -7.95
N ALA A 233 9.34 -1.16 -9.11
CA ALA A 233 7.98 -0.70 -9.40
C ALA A 233 6.94 -1.35 -8.46
N GLU A 234 6.06 -0.52 -7.93
CA GLU A 234 5.01 -0.87 -6.97
C GLU A 234 4.03 -1.92 -7.49
N ASP A 235 3.73 -1.87 -8.79
CA ASP A 235 2.80 -2.75 -9.49
C ASP A 235 3.40 -4.12 -9.86
N LEU A 236 4.70 -4.33 -9.64
CA LEU A 236 5.35 -5.63 -9.74
C LEU A 236 5.36 -6.41 -8.43
N LEU A 237 4.76 -5.86 -7.38
CA LEU A 237 4.54 -6.56 -6.12
C LEU A 237 3.47 -7.64 -6.30
N THR A 238 3.72 -8.84 -5.78
CA THR A 238 2.70 -9.91 -5.84
C THR A 238 1.53 -9.61 -4.89
N LEU A 239 0.33 -10.08 -5.22
CA LEU A 239 -0.84 -9.93 -4.35
C LEU A 239 -0.63 -10.54 -2.96
N ARG A 240 0.13 -11.64 -2.87
CA ARG A 240 0.50 -12.27 -1.59
C ARG A 240 1.45 -11.38 -0.79
N ALA A 241 2.44 -10.76 -1.43
CA ALA A 241 3.36 -9.83 -0.79
C ALA A 241 2.61 -8.61 -0.22
N HIS A 242 1.74 -8.00 -1.02
CA HIS A 242 0.90 -6.88 -0.59
C HIS A 242 0.02 -7.24 0.63
N ARG A 243 -0.64 -8.41 0.59
CA ARG A 243 -1.44 -8.90 1.72
C ARG A 243 -0.61 -9.03 3.00
N LEU A 244 0.57 -9.65 2.92
CA LEU A 244 1.43 -9.84 4.09
C LEU A 244 1.99 -8.52 4.65
N LEU A 245 2.28 -7.54 3.79
CA LEU A 245 2.67 -6.19 4.23
C LEU A 245 1.56 -5.48 5.01
N MET A 246 0.31 -5.68 4.62
CA MET A 246 -0.86 -5.14 5.33
C MET A 246 -1.12 -5.85 6.67
N GLU A 247 -0.64 -7.08 6.82
CA GLU A 247 -0.78 -7.87 8.05
C GLU A 247 0.43 -7.77 9.00
N ALA A 248 1.53 -7.15 8.54
CA ALA A 248 2.81 -7.13 9.23
C ALA A 248 2.76 -6.29 10.52
N ASP A 249 3.49 -6.77 11.52
CA ASP A 249 3.78 -6.03 12.74
C ASP A 249 5.04 -5.21 12.58
N VAL A 250 6.02 -5.81 11.92
CA VAL A 250 7.34 -5.24 11.66
C VAL A 250 7.76 -5.57 10.23
N ILE A 251 8.22 -4.56 9.52
CA ILE A 251 8.75 -4.67 8.16
C ILE A 251 10.26 -4.43 8.24
N VAL A 252 11.03 -5.50 8.13
CA VAL A 252 12.50 -5.48 8.09
C VAL A 252 12.92 -5.43 6.62
N HIS A 253 13.47 -4.31 6.16
CA HIS A 253 13.66 -4.08 4.73
C HIS A 253 15.10 -3.73 4.33
N ASP A 254 15.47 -4.12 3.12
CA ASP A 254 16.75 -3.75 2.52
C ASP A 254 16.75 -2.31 2.00
N ALA A 255 17.95 -1.78 1.75
CA ALA A 255 18.16 -0.42 1.28
C ALA A 255 17.70 -0.20 -0.18
N LEU A 256 17.63 -1.27 -0.96
CA LEU A 256 17.20 -1.25 -2.38
C LEU A 256 15.68 -1.31 -2.54
N VAL A 257 14.92 -1.52 -1.46
CA VAL A 257 13.46 -1.48 -1.53
C VAL A 257 13.00 -0.02 -1.53
N PRO A 258 12.22 0.43 -2.53
CA PRO A 258 11.74 1.81 -2.57
C PRO A 258 10.77 2.12 -1.41
N GLU A 259 10.81 3.37 -0.93
CA GLU A 259 9.91 3.84 0.14
C GLU A 259 8.44 3.65 -0.24
N ALA A 260 8.10 3.78 -1.52
CA ALA A 260 6.74 3.61 -1.98
C ALA A 260 6.20 2.19 -1.71
N VAL A 261 7.02 1.15 -1.89
CA VAL A 261 6.66 -0.24 -1.56
C VAL A 261 6.59 -0.44 -0.04
N ILE A 262 7.53 0.13 0.72
CA ILE A 262 7.53 0.08 2.20
C ILE A 262 6.24 0.76 2.74
N SER A 263 5.81 1.84 2.09
CA SER A 263 4.63 2.62 2.45
C SER A 263 3.30 1.90 2.26
N MET A 264 3.26 0.85 1.44
CA MET A 264 2.09 -0.03 1.31
C MET A 264 1.84 -0.89 2.55
N GLY A 265 2.84 -1.03 3.42
CA GLY A 265 2.66 -1.70 4.70
C GLY A 265 1.65 -1.01 5.60
N ARG A 266 1.08 -1.78 6.52
CA ARG A 266 0.15 -1.29 7.54
C ARG A 266 0.70 -0.02 8.23
N ARG A 267 -0.14 0.99 8.46
CA ARG A 267 0.29 2.33 8.95
C ARG A 267 1.01 2.30 10.30
N ASP A 268 0.63 1.39 11.19
CA ASP A 268 1.22 1.21 12.53
C ASP A 268 2.29 0.12 12.59
N ALA A 269 2.69 -0.46 11.44
CA ALA A 269 3.80 -1.41 11.41
C ALA A 269 5.14 -0.69 11.65
N GLU A 270 5.96 -1.27 12.52
CA GLU A 270 7.32 -0.81 12.75
C GLU A 270 8.16 -1.07 11.49
N ARG A 271 8.99 -0.11 11.07
CA ARG A 271 9.82 -0.21 9.86
C ARG A 271 11.29 -0.19 10.23
N LEU A 272 11.99 -1.29 9.98
CA LEU A 272 13.38 -1.49 10.38
C LEU A 272 14.28 -1.61 9.13
N PRO A 273 15.04 -0.56 8.78
CA PRO A 273 16.00 -0.64 7.69
C PRO A 273 17.24 -1.45 8.12
N VAL A 274 17.63 -2.44 7.30
CA VAL A 274 18.80 -3.31 7.58
C VAL A 274 19.86 -3.32 6.49
N GLY A 275 19.60 -2.70 5.34
CA GLY A 275 20.54 -2.66 4.22
C GLY A 275 21.59 -1.52 4.28
N LYS A 276 22.69 -1.69 3.54
CA LYS A 276 23.73 -0.64 3.33
C LYS A 276 23.26 0.38 2.28
N ARG A 277 23.33 1.68 2.60
CA ARG A 277 23.64 2.73 1.61
C ARG A 277 25.13 3.05 1.73
N LYS A 278 25.79 3.44 0.62
CA LYS A 278 27.19 3.91 0.64
C LYS A 278 27.37 4.93 1.79
N GLY A 279 28.22 4.62 2.77
CA GLY A 279 28.61 5.55 3.85
C GLY A 279 28.03 5.33 5.25
N CYS A 280 27.12 4.37 5.50
CA CYS A 280 26.54 4.14 6.84
C CYS A 280 26.93 2.79 7.45
N HIS A 281 27.11 2.75 8.79
CA HIS A 281 27.23 1.50 9.56
C HIS A 281 25.95 0.66 9.38
N SER A 282 26.07 -0.51 8.78
CA SER A 282 24.94 -1.44 8.56
C SER A 282 25.07 -2.69 9.43
N LYS A 283 23.94 -3.32 9.75
CA LYS A 283 23.92 -4.66 10.33
C LYS A 283 24.62 -5.67 9.41
N THR A 284 25.40 -6.54 10.01
CA THR A 284 25.94 -7.76 9.41
C THR A 284 24.81 -8.75 9.15
N GLN A 285 25.04 -9.77 8.33
CA GLN A 285 24.01 -10.77 8.07
C GLN A 285 23.61 -11.55 9.33
N SER A 286 24.56 -11.86 10.21
CA SER A 286 24.26 -12.52 11.48
C SER A 286 23.30 -11.66 12.31
N GLU A 287 23.57 -10.35 12.44
CA GLU A 287 22.70 -9.44 13.18
C GLU A 287 21.31 -9.30 12.56
N ILE A 288 21.18 -9.43 11.23
CA ILE A 288 19.87 -9.47 10.56
C ILE A 288 19.15 -10.77 10.91
N ASN A 289 19.85 -11.91 10.84
CA ASN A 289 19.28 -13.21 11.17
C ASN A 289 18.80 -13.24 12.63
N ASP A 290 19.63 -12.77 13.57
CA ASP A 290 19.32 -12.69 14.99
C ASP A 290 18.11 -11.79 15.24
N LEU A 291 18.04 -10.64 14.57
CA LEU A 291 16.89 -9.73 14.65
C LEU A 291 15.59 -10.40 14.18
N LEU A 292 15.61 -11.14 13.06
CA LEU A 292 14.42 -11.82 12.55
C LEU A 292 13.91 -12.87 13.54
N VAL A 293 14.84 -13.64 14.13
CA VAL A 293 14.54 -14.64 15.16
C VAL A 293 13.98 -13.98 16.41
N GLU A 294 14.63 -12.93 16.92
CA GLU A 294 14.19 -12.19 18.12
C GLU A 294 12.77 -11.65 17.95
N LEU A 295 12.49 -10.96 16.84
CA LEU A 295 11.17 -10.41 16.55
C LEU A 295 10.10 -11.50 16.50
N ALA A 296 10.39 -12.63 15.84
CA ALA A 296 9.46 -13.75 15.77
C ALA A 296 9.26 -14.44 17.12
N GLN A 297 10.31 -14.59 17.93
CA GLN A 297 10.21 -15.13 19.30
C GLN A 297 9.41 -14.21 20.23
N ALA A 298 9.44 -12.89 19.98
CA ALA A 298 8.54 -11.92 20.61
C ALA A 298 7.08 -12.01 20.12
N GLY A 299 6.74 -13.00 19.27
CA GLY A 299 5.40 -13.23 18.75
C GLY A 299 5.02 -12.32 17.58
N LYS A 300 5.99 -11.66 16.92
CA LYS A 300 5.74 -10.75 15.78
C LYS A 300 5.55 -11.49 14.45
N ARG A 301 4.62 -10.97 13.64
CA ARG A 301 4.48 -11.22 12.21
C ARG A 301 5.44 -10.30 11.49
N VAL A 302 6.59 -10.85 11.15
CA VAL A 302 7.71 -10.11 10.57
C VAL A 302 7.64 -10.28 9.06
N VAL A 303 7.64 -9.17 8.32
CA VAL A 303 7.91 -9.21 6.89
C VAL A 303 9.36 -8.80 6.68
N ARG A 304 10.17 -9.75 6.22
CA ARG A 304 11.52 -9.49 5.72
C ARG A 304 11.43 -9.16 4.24
N LEU A 305 11.35 -7.87 3.94
CA LEU A 305 11.14 -7.34 2.60
C LEU A 305 12.48 -7.16 1.87
N LYS A 306 12.66 -7.90 0.77
CA LYS A 306 13.92 -7.99 0.03
C LYS A 306 13.71 -7.48 -1.39
N SER A 307 14.66 -6.72 -1.93
CA SER A 307 14.57 -6.25 -3.32
C SER A 307 14.67 -7.43 -4.29
N GLY A 308 13.90 -7.39 -5.38
CA GLY A 308 13.80 -8.46 -6.36
C GLY A 308 13.09 -9.69 -5.78
N ASP A 309 13.73 -10.84 -5.93
CA ASP A 309 13.28 -12.13 -5.39
C ASP A 309 14.16 -12.54 -4.19
N PRO A 310 13.58 -13.05 -3.07
CA PRO A 310 14.35 -13.47 -1.90
C PRO A 310 15.40 -14.56 -2.20
N LEU A 311 15.09 -15.45 -3.14
CA LEU A 311 15.85 -16.66 -3.43
C LEU A 311 16.91 -16.46 -4.53
N VAL A 312 16.91 -15.33 -5.23
CA VAL A 312 17.89 -14.98 -6.27
C VAL A 312 18.88 -13.95 -5.74
N PHE A 313 20.09 -14.39 -5.37
CA PHE A 313 21.16 -13.57 -4.78
C PHE A 313 20.75 -12.72 -3.55
N GLY A 314 19.61 -13.03 -2.94
CA GLY A 314 19.07 -12.30 -1.78
C GLY A 314 19.60 -12.78 -0.43
N ARG A 315 20.43 -13.83 -0.36
CA ARG A 315 20.90 -14.46 0.90
C ARG A 315 19.80 -15.02 1.81
N ALA A 316 18.60 -15.29 1.25
CA ALA A 316 17.51 -15.89 2.02
C ALA A 316 17.88 -17.27 2.61
N GLY A 317 18.84 -18.00 2.01
CA GLY A 317 19.32 -19.27 2.56
C GLY A 317 19.83 -19.16 3.99
N GLU A 318 20.62 -18.13 4.29
CA GLU A 318 21.18 -17.86 5.62
C GLU A 318 20.07 -17.47 6.62
N GLU A 319 19.14 -16.61 6.19
CA GLU A 319 17.99 -16.17 6.99
C GLU A 319 17.07 -17.36 7.32
N MET A 320 16.78 -18.21 6.33
CA MET A 320 15.99 -19.45 6.52
C MET A 320 16.66 -20.43 7.46
N GLN A 321 17.98 -20.59 7.39
CA GLN A 321 18.70 -21.50 8.27
C GLN A 321 18.60 -21.06 9.72
N ALA A 322 18.85 -19.78 10.00
CA ALA A 322 18.73 -19.24 11.36
C ALA A 322 17.32 -19.42 11.94
N MET A 323 16.27 -19.22 11.13
CA MET A 323 14.89 -19.46 11.57
C MET A 323 14.60 -20.93 11.85
N ARG A 324 15.11 -21.86 11.02
CA ARG A 324 15.01 -23.31 11.28
C ARG A 324 15.69 -23.69 12.59
N ASP A 325 16.91 -23.22 12.81
CA ASP A 325 17.70 -23.53 14.01
C ASP A 325 17.02 -23.01 15.28
N ALA A 326 16.33 -21.86 15.19
CA ALA A 326 15.58 -21.26 16.28
C ALA A 326 14.15 -21.80 16.46
N GLY A 327 13.69 -22.74 15.61
CA GLY A 327 12.32 -23.25 15.63
C GLY A 327 11.24 -22.20 15.28
N VAL A 328 11.62 -21.15 14.56
CA VAL A 328 10.74 -20.08 14.09
C VAL A 328 10.05 -20.49 12.79
N SER A 329 8.73 -20.35 12.74
CA SER A 329 7.98 -20.60 11.51
C SER A 329 8.22 -19.50 10.47
N TYR A 330 8.38 -19.88 9.21
CA TYR A 330 8.56 -18.90 8.12
C TYR A 330 7.90 -19.35 6.82
N GLU A 331 7.61 -18.39 5.96
CA GLU A 331 7.16 -18.60 4.58
C GLU A 331 8.01 -17.77 3.60
N VAL A 332 8.11 -18.22 2.35
CA VAL A 332 8.76 -17.46 1.28
C VAL A 332 7.70 -17.03 0.27
N VAL A 333 7.68 -15.74 -0.05
CA VAL A 333 6.87 -15.17 -1.12
C VAL A 333 7.79 -14.68 -2.23
N PRO A 334 7.77 -15.32 -3.41
CA PRO A 334 8.62 -14.94 -4.52
C PRO A 334 8.26 -13.54 -5.02
N GLY A 335 9.25 -12.88 -5.64
CA GLY A 335 9.12 -11.59 -6.29
C GLY A 335 9.60 -11.62 -7.73
N VAL A 336 9.26 -10.59 -8.49
CA VAL A 336 9.84 -10.40 -9.83
C VAL A 336 11.32 -10.04 -9.66
N THR A 337 12.22 -10.86 -10.19
CA THR A 337 13.66 -10.55 -10.12
C THR A 337 14.06 -9.44 -11.10
N SER A 338 15.16 -8.72 -10.81
CA SER A 338 15.61 -7.59 -11.62
C SER A 338 16.01 -7.96 -13.05
N ALA A 339 16.45 -9.19 -13.30
CA ALA A 339 16.71 -9.65 -14.66
C ALA A 339 15.43 -9.66 -15.53
N PHE A 340 14.28 -10.05 -14.97
CA PHE A 340 13.02 -10.09 -15.71
C PHE A 340 12.49 -8.68 -16.00
N ALA A 341 12.60 -7.76 -15.04
CA ALA A 341 12.24 -6.37 -15.29
C ALA A 341 13.15 -5.69 -16.30
N ALA A 342 14.47 -5.92 -16.23
CA ALA A 342 15.40 -5.37 -17.20
C ALA A 342 15.14 -5.90 -18.61
N ALA A 343 14.78 -7.19 -18.73
CA ALA A 343 14.39 -7.77 -20.00
C ALA A 343 13.09 -7.14 -20.53
N ALA A 344 12.08 -6.95 -19.67
CA ALA A 344 10.83 -6.28 -20.05
C ALA A 344 11.04 -4.84 -20.51
N ASP A 345 11.96 -4.09 -19.89
CA ASP A 345 12.32 -2.71 -20.27
C ASP A 345 12.92 -2.60 -21.69
N PHE A 346 13.40 -3.71 -22.23
CA PHE A 346 13.98 -3.87 -23.55
C PHE A 346 13.11 -4.72 -24.50
N GLU A 347 11.92 -5.14 -24.07
CA GLU A 347 11.08 -6.11 -24.81
C GLU A 347 11.86 -7.38 -25.21
N LEU A 348 12.83 -7.76 -24.39
CA LEU A 348 13.80 -8.80 -24.65
C LEU A 348 13.29 -10.16 -24.14
N PRO A 349 12.98 -11.12 -25.02
CA PRO A 349 12.75 -12.49 -24.59
C PRO A 349 14.08 -13.11 -24.13
N LEU A 350 14.15 -13.49 -22.85
CA LEU A 350 15.37 -14.05 -22.25
C LEU A 350 15.74 -15.43 -22.81
N THR A 351 14.76 -16.14 -23.38
CA THR A 351 14.93 -17.33 -24.19
C THR A 351 14.21 -17.11 -25.52
N LEU A 352 14.82 -17.56 -26.62
CA LEU A 352 14.31 -17.32 -27.97
C LEU A 352 14.53 -18.55 -28.84
N ARG A 353 13.45 -19.08 -29.41
CA ARG A 353 13.49 -20.31 -30.21
C ARG A 353 14.46 -20.16 -31.38
N GLY A 354 15.36 -21.13 -31.54
CA GLY A 354 16.38 -21.11 -32.60
C GLY A 354 17.58 -20.21 -32.31
N VAL A 355 17.58 -19.48 -31.18
CA VAL A 355 18.69 -18.61 -30.74
C VAL A 355 19.24 -19.10 -29.41
N THR A 356 18.41 -19.19 -28.36
CA THR A 356 18.83 -19.69 -27.06
C THR A 356 17.69 -20.33 -26.28
N SER A 357 17.99 -21.49 -25.68
CA SER A 357 17.08 -22.24 -24.81
C SER A 357 17.49 -22.20 -23.33
N SER A 358 18.61 -21.53 -23.01
CA SER A 358 19.21 -21.54 -21.69
C SER A 358 19.45 -20.11 -21.19
N MET A 359 19.21 -19.90 -19.91
CA MET A 359 19.49 -18.64 -19.23
C MET A 359 20.30 -18.90 -17.96
N VAL A 360 21.24 -18.02 -17.67
CA VAL A 360 22.07 -18.06 -16.46
C VAL A 360 21.93 -16.76 -15.68
N PHE A 361 21.60 -16.87 -14.38
CA PHE A 361 21.77 -15.80 -13.42
C PHE A 361 23.13 -15.93 -12.75
N THR A 362 23.91 -14.86 -12.73
CA THR A 362 25.24 -14.84 -12.11
C THR A 362 25.50 -13.52 -11.37
N THR A 363 26.48 -13.50 -10.48
CA THR A 363 26.93 -12.28 -9.78
C THR A 363 28.34 -11.91 -10.23
N GLY A 364 28.59 -10.61 -10.41
CA GLY A 364 29.92 -10.08 -10.70
C GLY A 364 30.96 -10.35 -9.60
N HIS A 365 30.53 -10.65 -8.37
CA HIS A 365 31.45 -10.90 -7.24
C HIS A 365 32.09 -12.30 -7.26
N ASP A 366 31.54 -13.25 -8.03
CA ASP A 366 32.08 -14.61 -8.17
C ASP A 366 33.32 -14.67 -9.10
N LEU A 367 33.82 -13.52 -9.56
CA LEU A 367 35.00 -13.39 -10.41
C LEU A 367 36.33 -13.34 -9.63
N LYS A 368 36.30 -13.47 -8.30
CA LYS A 368 37.50 -13.51 -7.46
C LYS A 368 38.21 -14.86 -7.61
N GLY A 369 39.14 -14.95 -8.56
CA GLY A 369 39.97 -16.13 -8.82
C GLY A 369 40.58 -16.12 -10.22
N GLY A 370 41.64 -16.90 -10.43
CA GLY A 370 42.38 -16.99 -11.71
C GLY A 370 41.79 -17.97 -12.75
N SER A 371 40.71 -18.68 -12.42
CA SER A 371 40.00 -19.57 -13.35
C SER A 371 38.73 -18.90 -13.91
N LEU A 372 38.38 -19.27 -15.14
CA LEU A 372 37.09 -18.90 -15.73
C LEU A 372 35.94 -19.45 -14.89
N PRO A 373 34.94 -18.62 -14.53
CA PRO A 373 33.73 -19.12 -13.88
C PRO A 373 33.01 -20.13 -14.77
N ASP A 374 32.42 -21.17 -14.20
CA ASP A 374 31.73 -22.20 -15.01
C ASP A 374 30.57 -21.64 -15.85
N TRP A 375 29.97 -20.53 -15.44
CA TRP A 375 28.94 -19.85 -16.24
C TRP A 375 29.49 -19.22 -17.53
N ALA A 376 30.80 -18.93 -17.62
CA ALA A 376 31.41 -18.44 -18.87
C ALA A 376 31.32 -19.51 -19.97
N LYS A 377 31.49 -20.79 -19.62
CA LYS A 377 31.30 -21.91 -20.55
C LYS A 377 29.85 -21.97 -21.06
N LEU A 378 28.88 -21.68 -20.18
CA LEU A 378 27.47 -21.64 -20.55
C LEU A 378 27.16 -20.47 -21.48
N ALA A 379 27.77 -19.31 -21.25
CA ALA A 379 27.67 -18.15 -22.15
C ALA A 379 28.20 -18.51 -23.56
N ILE A 380 29.36 -19.17 -23.63
CA ILE A 380 29.95 -19.63 -24.90
C ILE A 380 29.06 -20.66 -25.61
N SER A 381 28.34 -21.50 -24.85
CA SER A 381 27.35 -22.43 -25.41
C SER A 381 26.04 -21.77 -25.89
N GLY A 382 25.97 -20.43 -25.88
CA GLY A 382 24.84 -19.65 -26.37
C GLY A 382 23.76 -19.33 -25.33
N ALA A 383 24.05 -19.46 -24.03
CA ALA A 383 23.09 -19.08 -22.98
C ALA A 383 22.98 -17.55 -22.84
N THR A 384 21.78 -17.04 -22.59
CA THR A 384 21.59 -15.65 -22.15
C THR A 384 22.06 -15.49 -20.71
N VAL A 385 23.00 -14.59 -20.44
CA VAL A 385 23.56 -14.38 -19.11
C VAL A 385 23.08 -13.05 -18.54
N ALA A 386 22.43 -13.10 -17.37
CA ALA A 386 22.08 -11.92 -16.59
C ALA A 386 23.03 -11.78 -15.38
N VAL A 387 23.83 -10.71 -15.39
CA VAL A 387 24.89 -10.42 -14.42
C VAL A 387 24.39 -9.40 -13.40
N TYR A 388 24.21 -9.85 -12.17
CA TYR A 388 23.88 -9.04 -11.01
C TYR A 388 25.14 -8.40 -10.44
N MET A 389 25.02 -7.18 -9.90
CA MET A 389 26.14 -6.49 -9.23
C MET A 389 27.40 -6.39 -10.12
N GLY A 390 27.22 -6.28 -11.44
CA GLY A 390 28.29 -6.39 -12.43
C GLY A 390 29.01 -5.09 -12.80
N ARG A 391 28.48 -3.92 -12.40
CA ARG A 391 29.01 -2.61 -12.87
C ARG A 391 30.49 -2.40 -12.56
N SER A 392 30.91 -2.68 -11.32
CA SER A 392 32.30 -2.45 -10.87
C SER A 392 33.28 -3.52 -11.37
N VAL A 393 32.80 -4.54 -12.07
CA VAL A 393 33.60 -5.63 -12.61
C VAL A 393 33.32 -5.82 -14.11
N ALA A 394 32.74 -4.80 -14.75
CA ALA A 394 32.25 -4.90 -16.12
C ALA A 394 33.40 -5.15 -17.11
N ALA A 395 34.56 -4.52 -16.89
CA ALA A 395 35.76 -4.76 -17.69
C ALA A 395 36.27 -6.20 -17.53
N ASP A 396 36.36 -6.70 -16.30
CA ASP A 396 36.79 -8.06 -15.99
C ASP A 396 35.86 -9.13 -16.58
N VAL A 397 34.54 -8.92 -16.51
CA VAL A 397 33.53 -9.79 -17.15
C VAL A 397 33.76 -9.87 -18.65
N ALA A 398 33.89 -8.73 -19.31
CA ALA A 398 34.07 -8.65 -20.75
C ALA A 398 35.36 -9.36 -21.20
N GLY A 399 36.49 -9.01 -20.58
CA GLY A 399 37.79 -9.58 -20.91
C GLY A 399 37.80 -11.10 -20.79
N ARG A 400 37.32 -11.64 -19.66
CA ARG A 400 37.28 -13.10 -19.43
C ARG A 400 36.39 -13.84 -20.41
N LEU A 401 35.23 -13.28 -20.76
CA LEU A 401 34.33 -13.92 -21.73
C LEU A 401 34.95 -13.95 -23.14
N ILE A 402 35.61 -12.85 -23.54
CA ILE A 402 36.33 -12.77 -24.81
C ILE A 402 37.51 -13.75 -24.84
N ASP A 403 38.33 -13.78 -23.79
CA ASP A 403 39.48 -14.69 -23.66
C ASP A 403 39.05 -16.16 -23.70
N ALA A 404 37.85 -16.45 -23.20
CA ALA A 404 37.26 -17.78 -23.22
C ALA A 404 36.62 -18.17 -24.57
N GLY A 405 36.55 -17.23 -25.53
CA GLY A 405 36.10 -17.48 -26.90
C GLY A 405 34.70 -16.97 -27.24
N LEU A 406 34.06 -16.19 -26.37
CA LEU A 406 32.82 -15.48 -26.72
C LEU A 406 33.14 -14.31 -27.66
N SER A 407 32.31 -14.09 -28.68
CA SER A 407 32.55 -13.02 -29.64
C SER A 407 32.55 -11.64 -28.97
N PRO A 408 33.53 -10.75 -29.23
CA PRO A 408 33.48 -9.37 -28.79
C PRO A 408 32.24 -8.61 -29.28
N ASP A 409 31.63 -9.07 -30.37
CA ASP A 409 30.42 -8.51 -30.98
C ASP A 409 29.12 -9.03 -30.34
N THR A 410 29.19 -9.95 -29.36
CA THR A 410 28.00 -10.45 -28.67
C THR A 410 27.23 -9.28 -28.03
N ALA A 411 25.93 -9.24 -28.27
CA ALA A 411 25.07 -8.15 -27.84
C ALA A 411 24.93 -8.05 -26.32
N VAL A 412 24.89 -6.81 -25.82
CA VAL A 412 24.78 -6.46 -24.40
C VAL A 412 23.70 -5.41 -24.20
N ALA A 413 22.85 -5.64 -23.20
CA ALA A 413 21.84 -4.71 -22.72
C ALA A 413 22.08 -4.41 -21.24
N VAL A 414 22.01 -3.14 -20.85
CA VAL A 414 22.23 -2.70 -19.48
C VAL A 414 21.09 -1.79 -19.06
N VAL A 415 20.52 -2.05 -17.89
CA VAL A 415 19.47 -1.21 -17.29
C VAL A 415 19.89 -0.76 -15.91
N GLU A 416 19.90 0.54 -15.68
CA GLU A 416 19.91 1.14 -14.35
C GLU A 416 18.46 1.35 -13.89
N ASN A 417 18.17 1.03 -12.62
CA ASN A 417 16.85 1.26 -12.01
C ASN A 417 15.71 0.57 -12.80
N ALA A 418 15.92 -0.68 -13.22
CA ALA A 418 14.93 -1.45 -13.99
C ALA A 418 13.53 -1.39 -13.38
N SER A 419 12.49 -1.30 -14.22
CA SER A 419 11.07 -1.03 -13.90
C SER A 419 10.72 0.36 -13.36
N LEU A 420 11.68 1.15 -12.87
CA LEU A 420 11.39 2.46 -12.28
C LEU A 420 11.17 3.54 -13.36
N LYS A 421 10.55 4.65 -12.94
CA LYS A 421 10.30 5.81 -13.81
C LYS A 421 11.58 6.51 -14.26
N ASN A 422 12.61 6.49 -13.43
CA ASN A 422 13.93 7.05 -13.70
C ASN A 422 14.91 6.02 -14.28
N ARG A 423 14.41 4.93 -14.87
CA ARG A 423 15.25 3.92 -15.51
C ARG A 423 16.08 4.52 -16.64
N ARG A 424 17.31 4.04 -16.78
CA ARG A 424 18.20 4.39 -17.90
C ARG A 424 18.63 3.10 -18.58
N ARG A 425 18.61 3.10 -19.91
CA ARG A 425 18.82 1.92 -20.74
C ARG A 425 20.02 2.14 -21.64
N PHE A 426 20.89 1.15 -21.71
CA PHE A 426 22.10 1.19 -22.53
C PHE A 426 22.27 -0.09 -23.31
N HIS A 427 22.84 0.01 -24.50
CA HIS A 427 23.12 -1.13 -25.36
C HIS A 427 24.53 -1.04 -25.94
N GLY A 428 25.03 -2.16 -26.44
CA GLY A 428 26.31 -2.22 -27.13
C GLY A 428 26.71 -3.67 -27.33
N THR A 429 28.01 -3.88 -27.51
CA THR A 429 28.58 -5.22 -27.58
C THR A 429 29.37 -5.56 -26.32
N LEU A 430 29.84 -6.79 -26.23
CA LEU A 430 30.73 -7.24 -25.17
C LEU A 430 32.01 -6.40 -25.10
N ALA A 431 32.53 -5.95 -26.26
CA ALA A 431 33.66 -5.02 -26.35
C ALA A 431 33.36 -3.60 -25.80
N ASP A 432 32.09 -3.23 -25.65
CA ASP A 432 31.66 -1.95 -25.10
C ASP A 432 31.41 -1.97 -23.60
N LEU A 433 31.18 -3.15 -23.02
CA LEU A 433 30.87 -3.35 -21.62
C LEU A 433 31.88 -2.72 -20.64
N PRO A 434 33.20 -2.66 -20.89
CA PRO A 434 34.15 -1.94 -20.02
C PRO A 434 33.79 -0.46 -19.80
N SER A 435 33.08 0.18 -20.74
CA SER A 435 32.63 1.57 -20.63
C SER A 435 31.63 1.79 -19.48
N LEU A 436 30.94 0.73 -19.04
CA LEU A 436 29.97 0.76 -17.95
C LEU A 436 30.64 1.06 -16.59
N GLU A 437 31.87 0.61 -16.39
CA GLU A 437 32.62 0.84 -15.16
C GLU A 437 32.99 2.31 -14.99
N ALA A 438 33.34 2.98 -16.09
CA ALA A 438 33.73 4.40 -16.13
C ALA A 438 32.56 5.40 -16.00
N ARG A 439 31.32 4.91 -15.99
CA ARG A 439 30.10 5.73 -15.91
C ARG A 439 29.81 6.13 -14.47
N SER A 440 30.41 7.24 -14.01
CA SER A 440 30.23 7.78 -12.66
C SER A 440 28.86 8.42 -12.43
N ASP A 441 28.10 8.66 -13.48
CA ASP A 441 26.75 9.24 -13.52
C ASP A 441 25.64 8.24 -13.17
N LEU A 442 25.97 6.94 -13.06
CA LEU A 442 25.05 5.92 -12.56
C LEU A 442 25.17 5.88 -11.04
N ASP A 443 24.05 5.93 -10.33
CA ASP A 443 23.99 5.92 -8.86
C ASP A 443 23.06 4.83 -8.30
N GLY A 444 22.23 4.24 -9.17
CA GLY A 444 21.30 3.17 -8.86
C GLY A 444 21.83 1.75 -9.11
N PRO A 445 21.04 0.72 -8.76
CA PRO A 445 21.31 -0.66 -9.12
C PRO A 445 21.30 -0.86 -10.65
N VAL A 446 22.27 -1.63 -11.14
CA VAL A 446 22.46 -1.93 -12.57
C VAL A 446 22.33 -3.43 -12.81
N MET A 447 21.58 -3.77 -13.86
CA MET A 447 21.44 -5.12 -14.40
C MET A 447 22.05 -5.18 -15.80
N THR A 448 22.89 -6.17 -16.06
CA THR A 448 23.52 -6.40 -17.37
C THR A 448 23.06 -7.75 -17.93
N ILE A 449 22.61 -7.77 -19.17
CA ILE A 449 22.19 -8.97 -19.90
C ILE A 449 23.07 -9.12 -21.14
N ILE A 450 23.65 -10.31 -21.34
CA ILE A 450 24.61 -10.63 -22.40
C ILE A 450 24.11 -11.86 -23.14
N GLY A 451 24.16 -11.83 -24.48
CA GLY A 451 23.91 -13.02 -25.31
C GLY A 451 23.16 -12.72 -26.60
N ASP A 452 23.05 -13.72 -27.47
CA ASP A 452 22.54 -13.52 -28.83
C ASP A 452 21.06 -13.12 -28.87
N ALA A 453 20.25 -13.54 -27.88
CA ALA A 453 18.86 -13.09 -27.78
C ALA A 453 18.75 -11.56 -27.61
N VAL A 454 19.77 -10.92 -27.02
CA VAL A 454 19.81 -9.46 -26.81
C VAL A 454 19.82 -8.71 -28.14
N ALA A 455 20.36 -9.30 -29.22
CA ALA A 455 20.36 -8.66 -30.54
C ALA A 455 18.95 -8.37 -31.08
N GLY A 456 17.93 -9.09 -30.60
CA GLY A 456 16.52 -8.86 -30.94
C GLY A 456 15.77 -7.91 -30.00
N ALA A 457 16.45 -7.26 -29.06
CA ALA A 457 15.82 -6.32 -28.11
C ALA A 457 15.41 -4.99 -28.79
N ASN A 458 14.45 -4.30 -28.17
CA ASN A 458 14.04 -2.95 -28.58
C ASN A 458 15.01 -1.89 -28.01
N PHE A 459 15.88 -1.35 -28.86
CA PHE A 459 16.88 -0.35 -28.47
C PHE A 459 16.45 1.12 -28.69
N GLU A 460 15.23 1.39 -29.16
CA GLU A 460 14.77 2.75 -29.55
C GLU A 460 14.94 3.81 -28.44
N LEU A 461 14.80 3.39 -27.19
CA LEU A 461 14.85 4.26 -26.01
C LEU A 461 16.09 4.01 -25.14
N SER A 462 17.18 3.60 -25.76
CA SER A 462 18.44 3.29 -25.10
C SER A 462 19.63 4.00 -25.75
N GLU A 463 20.69 4.24 -24.98
CA GLU A 463 21.89 4.93 -25.43
C GLU A 463 23.06 3.94 -25.63
N PRO A 464 23.95 4.17 -26.61
CA PRO A 464 25.13 3.33 -26.78
C PRO A 464 26.08 3.41 -25.57
N LEU A 465 26.57 2.26 -25.09
CA LEU A 465 27.58 2.19 -24.03
C LEU A 465 28.90 2.87 -24.45
N ALA A 466 29.26 2.76 -25.73
CA ALA A 466 30.49 3.32 -26.29
C ALA A 466 30.51 4.87 -26.32
N ALA A 467 29.35 5.54 -26.28
CA ALA A 467 29.26 7.00 -26.41
C ALA A 467 30.07 7.73 -25.32
N HIS A 468 30.17 7.15 -24.13
CA HIS A 468 30.93 7.71 -23.01
C HIS A 468 32.45 7.74 -23.24
N ARG A 469 32.99 6.76 -23.98
CA ARG A 469 34.42 6.75 -24.36
C ARG A 469 34.76 7.94 -25.26
N HIS A 470 33.86 8.27 -26.19
CA HIS A 470 34.04 9.41 -27.10
C HIS A 470 33.92 10.75 -26.36
N GLU A 471 32.99 10.88 -25.41
CA GLU A 471 32.86 12.10 -24.60
C GLU A 471 34.03 12.32 -23.63
N GLN A 472 34.54 11.27 -23.00
CA GLN A 472 35.73 11.36 -22.14
C GLN A 472 37.01 11.64 -22.94
N ALA A 473 37.19 11.00 -24.10
CA ALA A 473 38.31 11.29 -24.99
C ALA A 473 38.26 12.72 -25.54
N ALA A 474 37.06 13.22 -25.87
CA ALA A 474 36.87 14.61 -26.30
C ALA A 474 37.16 15.62 -25.16
N ARG A 475 36.72 15.34 -23.92
CA ARG A 475 37.05 16.16 -22.75
C ARG A 475 38.56 16.16 -22.44
N ALA A 476 39.20 15.00 -22.47
CA ALA A 476 40.64 14.88 -22.26
C ALA A 476 41.46 15.59 -23.36
N ALA A 477 41.02 15.54 -24.62
CA ALA A 477 41.64 16.28 -25.71
C ALA A 477 41.47 17.81 -25.57
N LEU A 478 40.34 18.27 -25.06
CA LEU A 478 40.07 19.69 -24.77
C LEU A 478 40.89 20.21 -23.58
N GLU A 479 41.12 19.38 -22.56
CA GLU A 479 41.95 19.73 -21.39
C GLU A 479 43.45 19.64 -21.70
N GLY A 480 43.89 18.67 -22.52
CA GLY A 480 45.27 18.54 -22.98
C GLY A 480 45.71 19.62 -23.99
N SER A 481 44.78 20.27 -24.68
CA SER A 481 45.06 21.41 -25.57
C SER A 481 45.23 22.75 -24.81
N ARG A 482 45.05 22.76 -23.49
CA ARG A 482 45.20 23.94 -22.61
C ARG A 482 46.44 23.88 -21.70
N ALA A 483 47.27 22.85 -21.81
CA ALA A 483 48.49 22.66 -21.03
C ALA A 483 49.75 23.12 -21.79
#